data_AF-A0A6P0HPI0-F1
#
_entry.id   AF-A0A6P0HPI0-F1
#
_cell.length_a   1.000
_cell.length_b   1.000
_cell.length_c   1.000
_cell.angle_alpha   90.00
_cell.angle_beta   90.00
_cell.angle_gamma   90.00
#
_symmetry.space_group_name_H-M   'P 1'
#
loop_
_entity.id
_entity.type
_entity.pdbx_description
1 polymer ?
#
loop_
_entity_poly.entity_id
_entity_poly.type
_entity_poly.pdbx_seq_one_letter_code
_entity_poly.pdbx_strand_id
1 'polypeptide(L)'
;MTVAMVRADIQSAAERIGAAGEAVDGLSAGEHAGQIAAALPGSSSGPASSTLQTTWTQEYDGWARRVREHAQAMQDAAADLEETDITVAAGMRPGVPQPI
;
A
#
# COMPACT_ATOMS: atom_id res chain seq x y z
N MET A 1 17.05 -18.62 -8.51
CA MET A 1 16.26 -17.71 -7.65
C MET A 1 15.84 -18.51 -6.42
N THR A 2 16.13 -18.04 -5.22
CA THR A 2 15.86 -18.76 -3.95
C THR A 2 14.68 -18.12 -3.21
N VAL A 3 14.04 -18.83 -2.27
CA VAL A 3 12.91 -18.29 -1.48
C VAL A 3 13.31 -17.03 -0.71
N ALA A 4 14.54 -16.99 -0.17
CA ALA A 4 15.09 -15.80 0.47
C ALA A 4 15.22 -14.59 -0.49
N MET A 5 15.53 -14.83 -1.76
CA MET A 5 15.62 -13.78 -2.79
C MET A 5 14.24 -13.25 -3.16
N VAL A 6 13.26 -14.14 -3.35
CA VAL A 6 11.85 -13.76 -3.59
C VAL A 6 11.30 -12.94 -2.43
N ARG A 7 11.64 -13.28 -1.18
CA ARG A 7 11.24 -12.52 0.00
C ARG A 7 11.82 -11.11 0.01
N ALA A 8 13.13 -10.97 -0.22
CA ALA A 8 13.78 -9.67 -0.26
C ALA A 8 13.17 -8.76 -1.34
N ASP A 9 12.83 -9.34 -2.49
CA ASP A 9 12.16 -8.63 -3.58
C ASP A 9 10.74 -8.19 -3.18
N ILE A 10 9.97 -9.05 -2.50
CA ILE A 10 8.63 -8.71 -1.98
C ILE A 10 8.70 -7.59 -0.94
N GLN A 11 9.66 -7.64 -0.02
CA GLN A 11 9.83 -6.60 1.00
C GLN A 11 10.20 -5.26 0.36
N SER A 12 11.15 -5.26 -0.57
CA SER A 12 11.53 -4.03 -1.29
C SER A 12 10.38 -3.47 -2.12
N ALA A 13 9.56 -4.33 -2.73
CA ALA A 13 8.35 -3.90 -3.43
C ALA A 13 7.32 -3.27 -2.48
N ALA A 14 7.08 -3.88 -1.31
CA ALA A 14 6.17 -3.36 -0.29
C ALA A 14 6.61 -1.99 0.24
N GLU A 15 7.90 -1.80 0.50
CA GLU A 15 8.46 -0.51 0.93
C GLU A 15 8.26 0.58 -0.14
N ARG A 16 8.55 0.27 -1.40
CA ARG A 16 8.36 1.22 -2.52
C ARG A 16 6.89 1.59 -2.71
N ILE A 17 6.00 0.62 -2.56
CA ILE A 17 4.55 0.82 -2.65
C ILE A 17 4.07 1.68 -1.47
N GLY A 18 4.52 1.41 -0.25
CA GLY A 18 4.24 2.24 0.93
C GLY A 18 4.71 3.69 0.75
N ALA A 19 5.95 3.90 0.31
CA ALA A 19 6.51 5.22 0.05
C ALA A 19 5.74 5.99 -1.05
N ALA A 20 5.29 5.30 -2.09
CA ALA A 20 4.42 5.91 -3.11
C ALA A 20 3.07 6.33 -2.52
N GLY A 21 2.51 5.52 -1.61
CA GLY A 21 1.31 5.85 -0.84
C GLY A 21 1.46 7.13 -0.03
N GLU A 22 2.54 7.23 0.75
CA GLU A 22 2.85 8.40 1.59
C GLU A 22 3.12 9.67 0.76
N ALA A 23 3.89 9.56 -0.34
CA ALA A 23 4.20 10.69 -1.20
C ALA A 23 2.95 11.33 -1.81
N VAL A 24 1.93 10.51 -2.06
CA VAL A 24 0.66 10.93 -2.62
C VAL A 24 -0.30 11.47 -1.55
N ASP A 25 -0.28 10.92 -0.34
CA ASP A 25 -0.98 11.48 0.83
C ASP A 25 -0.52 12.93 1.11
N GLY A 26 0.74 13.24 0.79
CA GLY A 26 1.31 14.58 0.89
C GLY A 26 0.89 15.57 -0.20
N LEU A 27 0.10 15.17 -1.21
CA LEU A 27 -0.31 16.07 -2.29
C LEU A 27 -1.53 16.91 -1.88
N SER A 28 -1.32 18.21 -1.68
CA SER A 28 -2.35 19.21 -1.36
C SER A 28 -3.26 19.60 -2.54
N ALA A 29 -3.40 18.75 -3.55
CA ALA A 29 -4.15 19.07 -4.78
C ALA A 29 -5.66 19.30 -4.51
N GLY A 30 -6.26 18.62 -3.53
CA GLY A 30 -7.62 18.91 -3.07
C GLY A 30 -7.73 20.31 -2.45
N GLU A 31 -6.73 20.73 -1.67
CA GLU A 31 -6.69 22.05 -1.04
C GLU A 31 -6.55 23.16 -2.08
N HIS A 32 -5.69 22.97 -3.09
CA HIS A 32 -5.56 23.92 -4.21
C HIS A 32 -6.87 24.05 -5.01
N ALA A 33 -7.60 22.95 -5.24
CA ALA A 33 -8.91 23.01 -5.89
C ALA A 33 -9.95 23.80 -5.07
N GLY A 34 -9.91 23.66 -3.75
CA GLY A 34 -10.73 24.45 -2.83
C GLY A 34 -10.39 25.95 -2.85
N GLN A 35 -9.09 26.29 -2.94
CA GLN A 35 -8.64 27.68 -3.08
C GLN A 35 -9.11 28.31 -4.40
N ILE A 36 -9.11 27.55 -5.50
CA ILE A 36 -9.66 28.01 -6.79
C ILE A 36 -11.17 28.27 -6.67
N ALA A 37 -11.92 27.39 -6.01
CA ALA A 37 -13.35 27.59 -5.75
C ALA A 37 -13.61 28.87 -4.96
N ALA A 38 -12.81 29.11 -3.91
CA ALA A 38 -12.91 30.29 -3.06
C ALA A 38 -12.50 31.59 -3.77
N ALA A 39 -11.57 31.52 -4.72
CA ALA A 39 -11.13 32.67 -5.52
C ALA A 39 -12.12 33.08 -6.62
N LEU A 40 -13.15 32.26 -6.91
CA LEU A 40 -14.12 32.49 -7.98
C LEU A 40 -15.58 32.59 -7.46
N PRO A 41 -15.90 33.48 -6.50
CA PRO A 41 -17.25 33.62 -5.98
C PRO A 41 -18.21 34.10 -7.07
N GLY A 42 -19.30 33.34 -7.28
CA GLY A 42 -20.32 33.63 -8.30
C GLY A 42 -20.00 33.09 -9.71
N SER A 43 -18.84 32.47 -9.90
CA SER A 43 -18.53 31.75 -11.14
C SER A 43 -19.26 30.41 -11.21
N SER A 44 -19.70 30.02 -12.40
CA SER A 44 -20.20 28.66 -12.68
C SER A 44 -19.14 27.58 -12.39
N SER A 45 -17.86 27.94 -12.35
CA SER A 45 -16.75 27.04 -12.03
C SER A 45 -16.55 26.76 -10.54
N GLY A 46 -17.18 27.53 -9.64
CA GLY A 46 -17.06 27.34 -8.19
C GLY A 46 -17.54 25.95 -7.72
N PRO A 47 -18.79 25.55 -8.03
CA PRO A 47 -19.30 24.21 -7.71
C PRO A 47 -18.51 23.07 -8.36
N ALA A 48 -18.01 23.28 -9.59
CA ALA A 48 -17.16 22.29 -10.28
C ALA A 48 -15.83 22.10 -9.55
N SER A 49 -15.23 23.18 -9.03
CA SER A 49 -13.99 23.15 -8.27
C SER A 49 -14.17 22.49 -6.89
N SER A 50 -15.30 22.72 -6.21
CA SER A 50 -15.63 22.02 -4.97
C SER A 50 -15.90 20.52 -5.18
N THR A 51 -16.57 20.17 -6.28
CA THR A 51 -16.75 18.76 -6.68
C THR A 51 -15.39 18.12 -6.95
N LEU A 52 -14.51 18.79 -7.70
CA LEU A 52 -13.16 18.32 -7.98
C LEU A 52 -12.37 18.10 -6.69
N GLN A 53 -12.38 19.05 -5.75
CA GLN A 53 -11.73 18.89 -4.45
C GLN A 53 -12.23 17.64 -3.73
N THR A 54 -13.56 17.46 -3.66
CA THR A 54 -14.19 16.35 -2.94
C THR A 54 -13.83 15.01 -3.57
N THR A 55 -14.00 14.90 -4.89
CA THR A 55 -13.67 13.69 -5.65
C THR A 55 -12.19 13.36 -5.57
N TRP A 56 -11.31 14.37 -5.71
CA TRP A 56 -9.88 14.18 -5.58
C TRP A 56 -9.52 13.62 -4.20
N THR A 57 -10.02 14.25 -3.13
CA THR A 57 -9.75 13.80 -1.76
C THR A 57 -10.22 12.36 -1.54
N GLN A 58 -11.44 12.03 -1.95
CA GLN A 58 -12.00 10.68 -1.78
C GLN A 58 -11.24 9.60 -2.56
N GLU A 59 -10.90 9.86 -3.83
CA GLU A 59 -10.17 8.90 -4.65
C GLU A 59 -8.74 8.71 -4.17
N TYR A 60 -8.08 9.79 -3.75
CA TYR A 60 -6.71 9.75 -3.23
C TYR A 60 -6.63 9.04 -1.88
N ASP A 61 -7.50 9.37 -0.92
CA ASP A 61 -7.58 8.67 0.37
C ASP A 61 -7.86 7.17 0.15
N GLY A 62 -8.77 6.87 -0.79
CA GLY A 62 -9.12 5.51 -1.16
C GLY A 62 -7.94 4.75 -1.77
N TRP A 63 -7.18 5.39 -2.66
CA TRP A 63 -5.99 4.82 -3.27
C TRP A 63 -4.86 4.63 -2.23
N ALA A 64 -4.58 5.62 -1.40
CA ALA A 64 -3.54 5.56 -0.37
C ALA A 64 -3.83 4.46 0.65
N ARG A 65 -5.10 4.26 1.02
CA ARG A 65 -5.52 3.12 1.85
C ARG A 65 -5.28 1.78 1.16
N ARG A 66 -5.72 1.61 -0.09
CA ARG A 66 -5.52 0.36 -0.86
C ARG A 66 -4.04 0.01 -1.02
N VAL A 67 -3.20 1.02 -1.23
CA VAL A 67 -1.74 0.88 -1.32
C VAL A 67 -1.16 0.36 0.01
N ARG A 68 -1.57 0.93 1.14
CA ARG A 68 -1.16 0.44 2.47
C ARG A 68 -1.64 -0.98 2.75
N GLU A 69 -2.90 -1.28 2.44
CA GLU A 69 -3.46 -2.64 2.57
C GLU A 69 -2.69 -3.65 1.71
N HIS A 70 -2.32 -3.28 0.50
CA HIS A 70 -1.54 -4.14 -0.39
C HIS A 70 -0.10 -4.34 0.10
N ALA A 71 0.55 -3.29 0.61
CA ALA A 71 1.86 -3.40 1.22
C ALA A 71 1.86 -4.34 2.43
N GLN A 72 0.84 -4.24 3.29
CA GLN A 72 0.67 -5.14 4.44
C GLN A 72 0.47 -6.59 3.97
N ALA A 73 -0.42 -6.84 3.01
CA ALA A 73 -0.67 -8.18 2.50
C ALA A 73 0.59 -8.84 1.91
N MET A 74 1.47 -8.06 1.27
CA MET A 74 2.77 -8.56 0.80
C MET A 74 3.73 -8.90 1.93
N GLN A 75 3.74 -8.10 3.01
CA GLN A 75 4.54 -8.39 4.20
C GLN A 75 4.06 -9.66 4.91
N ASP A 76 2.74 -9.82 5.04
CA ASP A 76 2.13 -11.01 5.64
C ASP A 76 2.47 -12.26 4.82
N ALA A 77 2.31 -12.20 3.49
CA ALA A 77 2.69 -13.31 2.61
C ALA A 77 4.18 -13.67 2.67
N ALA A 78 5.05 -12.68 2.85
CA ALA A 78 6.48 -12.90 3.03
C ALA A 78 6.80 -13.60 4.37
N ALA A 79 6.04 -13.31 5.43
CA ALA A 79 6.16 -13.97 6.72
C ALA A 79 5.62 -15.42 6.67
N ASP A 80 4.50 -15.67 6.00
CA ASP A 80 3.95 -17.02 5.82
C ASP A 80 4.92 -17.95 5.06
N LEU A 81 5.62 -17.40 4.05
CA LEU A 81 6.69 -18.11 3.35
C LEU A 81 7.85 -18.47 4.28
N GLU A 82 8.18 -17.62 5.26
CA GLU A 82 9.21 -17.91 6.26
C GLU A 82 8.82 -19.05 7.18
N GLU A 83 7.60 -19.01 7.72
CA GLU A 83 7.09 -20.06 8.60
C GLU A 83 7.02 -21.41 7.88
N THR A 84 6.59 -21.41 6.63
CA THR A 84 6.53 -22.61 5.79
C THR A 84 7.93 -23.18 5.53
N ASP A 85 8.90 -22.34 5.15
CA ASP A 85 10.28 -22.78 4.93
C ASP A 85 10.92 -23.35 6.20
N ILE A 86 10.70 -22.72 7.36
CA ILE A 86 11.18 -23.21 8.66
C ILE A 86 10.58 -24.59 8.96
N THR A 87 9.27 -24.74 8.74
CA THR A 87 8.55 -26.00 8.99
C THR A 87 9.06 -27.12 8.09
N VAL A 88 9.24 -26.85 6.79
CA VAL A 88 9.76 -27.82 5.83
C VAL A 88 11.22 -28.18 6.14
N ALA A 89 12.07 -27.20 6.45
CA ALA A 89 13.46 -27.43 6.83
C ALA A 89 13.60 -28.24 8.13
N ALA A 90 12.70 -28.02 9.11
CA ALA A 90 12.64 -28.82 10.32
C ALA A 90 12.21 -30.28 10.04
N GLY A 91 11.24 -30.48 9.14
CA GLY A 91 10.77 -31.82 8.73
C GLY A 91 11.77 -32.62 7.87
N MET A 92 12.64 -31.94 7.11
CA MET A 92 13.68 -32.58 6.29
C MET A 92 14.98 -32.89 7.05
N ARG A 93 15.13 -32.47 8.32
CA ARG A 93 16.28 -32.85 9.14
C ARG A 93 16.25 -34.36 9.44
N PRO A 94 17.22 -35.17 8.98
CA PRO A 94 17.22 -36.60 9.23
C PRO A 94 17.47 -36.86 10.72
N GLY A 95 16.48 -37.43 11.43
CA GLY A 95 16.65 -37.94 12.79
C GLY A 95 15.57 -37.59 13.82
N VAL A 96 14.51 -36.84 13.47
CA VAL A 96 13.38 -36.63 14.40
C VAL A 96 12.35 -37.75 14.20
N PRO A 97 12.07 -38.60 15.22
CA PRO A 97 11.06 -39.64 15.09
C PRO A 97 9.67 -38.99 14.92
N GLN A 98 8.92 -39.44 13.91
CA GLN A 98 7.50 -39.11 13.78
C GLN A 98 6.74 -39.85 14.90
N PRO A 99 5.97 -39.16 15.77
CA PRO A 99 5.11 -39.85 16.73
C PRO A 99 3.96 -40.53 15.98
N ILE A 100 3.81 -41.83 16.25
CA ILE A 100 2.70 -42.70 15.83
C ILE A 100 1.35 -42.25 16.39
#